data_AF-A0A5C8AGD0-F1
#
_entry.id   AF-A0A5C8AGD0-F1
#
_cell.length_a   1.000
_cell.length_b   1.000
_cell.length_c   1.000
_cell.angle_alpha   90.00
_cell.angle_beta   90.00
_cell.angle_gamma   90.00
#
_symmetry.space_group_name_H-M   'P 1'
#
loop_
_entity.id
_entity.type
_entity.pdbx_description
1 polymer ?
#
loop_
_entity_poly.entity_id
_entity_poly.type
_entity_poly.pdbx_seq_one_letter_code
_entity_poly.pdbx_strand_id
1 'polypeptide(L)'
;MNRRALFTSLLLHFYVGCCLGQEKSQVIDQDSIGIVLKADSPDQQRIRIENVGLDDAVFSFKLNGQFFKSTDDVIQAIQRFENAVDNEPIQQKTWRFVCASIAYNLPLVQNHWQQSPLILLNSIGYDKCGNQAELLAFLWRKLGFDTRIWSLKGHIVPEVFADGRWQMFDPSNQVYYLNQHGKVASVEELANTPALITNPVQKVSLNLNSVNKSILESVSHSNFLASIYASVDNNYVYSPNFLGDTSVTEFALRLPPAAVFDFPLFYPNLPQPKFRFLDYNSANARLKIPKNWIGQINLPLVIASIAGEGIIKVNDKKFVVGSADLNDYLTAFSEFNYRVEVDGSQGEIEIIYLINGSFSSLKTYNQLEVVGTNTRSLAVTIESLDSMYYLSQATSQLFTKNLTDLLFALESHNERLTKLIGKNKIRSWSDVSRKTAKMISFLNQVGYPVPIASELIVAKIAELERTMKPKFAVVFFEFLHEPRNFMLFVAFLCSHSADEINLLTKELLQKNKTK
;
A
#
# COMPACT_ATOMS: atom_id res chain seq x y z
N MET A 1 71.08 17.22 19.02
CA MET A 1 70.31 18.22 18.26
C MET A 1 68.83 18.04 18.58
N ASN A 2 68.16 19.12 18.99
CA ASN A 2 67.10 19.08 20.00
C ASN A 2 65.68 18.91 19.40
N ARG A 3 64.96 17.87 19.85
CA ARG A 3 63.62 17.41 19.36
C ARG A 3 62.44 18.36 19.67
N ARG A 4 62.69 19.63 20.02
CA ARG A 4 61.63 20.61 20.38
C ARG A 4 61.25 21.57 19.26
N ALA A 5 61.95 21.58 18.12
CA ALA A 5 61.69 22.52 17.02
C ALA A 5 60.76 21.98 15.90
N LEU A 6 60.48 20.66 15.86
CA LEU A 6 59.65 20.06 14.80
C LEU A 6 58.15 19.98 15.13
N PHE A 7 57.76 20.18 16.40
CA PHE A 7 56.35 20.10 16.80
C PHE A 7 55.59 21.43 16.63
N THR A 8 56.30 22.56 16.58
CA THR A 8 55.66 23.88 16.48
C THR A 8 55.33 24.28 15.03
N SER A 9 55.97 23.65 14.03
CA SER A 9 55.69 23.95 12.62
C SER A 9 54.53 23.13 12.02
N LEU A 10 54.18 21.98 12.63
CA LEU A 10 53.04 21.17 12.17
C LEU A 10 51.69 21.64 12.75
N LEU A 11 51.70 22.32 13.90
CA LEU A 11 50.49 22.87 14.53
C LEU A 11 50.03 24.19 13.89
N LEU A 12 50.89 24.91 13.17
CA LEU A 12 50.51 26.16 12.50
C LEU A 12 49.86 25.96 11.11
N HIS A 13 50.04 24.79 10.48
CA HIS A 13 49.28 24.43 9.27
C HIS A 13 47.89 23.84 9.58
N PHE A 14 47.62 23.46 10.83
CA PHE A 14 46.29 22.99 11.25
C PHE A 14 45.37 24.12 11.73
N TYR A 15 45.90 25.32 12.00
CA TYR A 15 45.11 26.44 12.53
C TYR A 15 44.75 27.53 11.51
N VAL A 16 45.30 27.49 10.29
CA VAL A 16 44.95 28.43 9.20
C VAL A 16 44.09 27.77 8.11
N GLY A 17 43.79 26.47 8.24
CA GLY A 17 42.91 25.71 7.33
C GLY A 17 41.44 25.59 7.76
N CYS A 18 41.03 26.17 8.89
CA CYS A 18 39.66 26.05 9.43
C CYS A 18 38.75 27.28 9.22
N CYS A 19 39.16 28.26 8.41
CA CYS A 19 38.38 29.50 8.23
C CYS A 19 37.93 29.77 6.78
N LEU A 20 37.92 28.78 5.89
CA LEU A 20 37.35 28.91 4.55
C LEU A 20 36.41 27.74 4.27
N GLY A 21 35.11 28.00 4.35
CA GLY A 21 34.06 27.02 4.02
C GLY A 21 32.95 26.84 5.04
N GLN A 22 32.68 27.81 5.93
CA GLN A 22 31.31 27.95 6.41
C GLN A 22 30.51 28.59 5.30
N GLU A 23 29.94 27.76 4.41
CA GLU A 23 28.71 28.15 3.73
C GLU A 23 27.79 28.69 4.82
N LYS A 24 27.44 29.97 4.73
CA LYS A 24 26.33 30.52 5.49
C LYS A 24 25.14 29.65 5.10
N SER A 25 24.81 28.67 5.94
CA SER A 25 23.46 28.13 6.03
C SER A 25 22.59 29.37 6.20
N GLN A 26 21.97 29.81 5.09
CA GLN A 26 20.87 30.73 5.18
C GLN A 26 19.89 30.04 6.13
N VAL A 27 19.65 30.67 7.27
CA VAL A 27 18.50 30.34 8.10
C VAL A 27 17.31 30.65 7.22
N ILE A 28 16.86 29.66 6.45
CA ILE A 28 15.61 29.72 5.73
C ILE A 28 14.56 29.77 6.82
N ASP A 29 13.89 30.91 6.93
CA ASP A 29 12.83 31.12 7.90
C ASP A 29 11.73 30.09 7.62
N GLN A 30 11.64 29.06 8.47
CA GLN A 30 10.64 28.00 8.34
C GLN A 30 9.40 28.42 9.12
N ASP A 31 8.34 28.71 8.39
CA ASP A 31 7.02 28.94 8.95
C ASP A 31 6.35 27.59 9.26
N SER A 32 5.63 27.55 10.38
CA SER A 32 4.74 26.44 10.72
C SER A 32 3.32 26.96 10.96
N ILE A 33 2.34 26.28 10.38
CA ILE A 33 0.92 26.51 10.62
C ILE A 33 0.26 25.21 11.08
N GLY A 34 -0.55 25.30 12.13
CA GLY A 34 -1.40 24.22 12.63
C GLY A 34 -2.86 24.58 12.44
N ILE A 35 -3.62 23.72 11.76
CA ILE A 35 -5.00 23.97 11.37
C ILE A 35 -5.87 22.82 11.87
N VAL A 36 -7.00 23.14 12.49
CA VAL A 36 -8.03 22.16 12.84
C VAL A 36 -9.16 22.25 11.82
N LEU A 37 -9.41 21.15 11.11
CA LEU A 37 -10.42 21.04 10.07
C LEU A 37 -11.55 20.13 10.54
N LYS A 38 -12.80 20.59 10.46
CA LYS A 38 -13.99 19.80 10.77
C LYS A 38 -14.60 19.21 9.50
N ALA A 39 -14.73 17.89 9.45
CA ALA A 39 -15.43 17.18 8.38
C ALA A 39 -16.79 16.70 8.89
N ASP A 40 -17.87 17.19 8.27
CA ASP A 40 -19.23 16.78 8.59
C ASP A 40 -19.56 15.38 8.02
N SER A 41 -18.97 15.06 6.86
CA SER A 41 -19.07 13.76 6.19
C SER A 41 -17.66 13.33 5.74
N PRO A 42 -16.81 12.82 6.64
CA PRO A 42 -15.39 12.58 6.36
C PRO A 42 -15.11 11.74 5.11
N ASP A 43 -15.93 10.71 4.87
CA ASP A 43 -15.78 9.84 3.70
C ASP A 43 -16.18 10.51 2.38
N GLN A 44 -16.91 11.63 2.43
CA GLN A 44 -17.42 12.38 1.28
C GLN A 44 -16.71 13.72 1.09
N GLN A 45 -15.61 13.95 1.80
CA GLN A 45 -14.90 15.22 1.81
C GLN A 45 -13.42 15.05 1.50
N ARG A 46 -12.81 16.15 1.06
CA ARG A 46 -11.37 16.28 0.80
C ARG A 46 -10.83 17.54 1.46
N ILE A 47 -9.56 17.52 1.79
CA ILE A 47 -8.77 18.71 2.09
C ILE A 47 -8.28 19.29 0.76
N ARG A 48 -8.39 20.61 0.62
CA ARG A 48 -7.82 21.38 -0.47
C ARG A 48 -6.82 22.37 0.10
N ILE A 49 -5.60 22.36 -0.44
CA ILE A 49 -4.53 23.31 -0.12
C ILE A 49 -4.23 24.09 -1.39
N GLU A 50 -4.45 25.40 -1.37
CA GLU A 50 -4.23 26.29 -2.51
C GLU A 50 -3.18 27.32 -2.16
N ASN A 51 -2.20 27.53 -3.04
CA ASN A 51 -1.26 28.64 -2.88
C ASN A 51 -1.89 29.91 -3.45
N VAL A 52 -2.34 30.80 -2.57
CA VAL A 52 -2.90 32.12 -2.94
C VAL A 52 -1.85 33.22 -2.97
N GLY A 53 -0.58 32.89 -2.72
CA GLY A 53 0.56 33.79 -2.79
C GLY A 53 1.08 34.00 -4.21
N LEU A 54 2.09 34.88 -4.32
CA LEU A 54 2.77 35.19 -5.58
C LEU A 54 4.04 34.36 -5.81
N ASP A 55 4.55 33.72 -4.76
CA ASP A 55 5.75 32.89 -4.78
C ASP A 55 5.39 31.42 -4.53
N ASP A 56 6.29 30.51 -4.90
CA ASP A 56 6.12 29.09 -4.59
C ASP A 56 6.11 28.87 -3.06
N ALA A 57 5.19 28.01 -2.60
CA ALA A 57 5.24 27.45 -1.26
C ALA A 57 5.96 26.11 -1.29
N VAL A 58 6.90 25.87 -0.38
CA VAL A 58 7.62 24.59 -0.28
C VAL A 58 7.46 24.06 1.13
N PHE A 59 6.78 22.93 1.30
CA PHE A 59 6.39 22.46 2.62
C PHE A 59 6.25 20.94 2.73
N SER A 60 6.50 20.43 3.93
CA SER A 60 6.00 19.12 4.37
C SER A 60 4.69 19.31 5.14
N PHE A 61 3.83 18.31 5.16
CA PHE A 61 2.60 18.37 5.94
C PHE A 61 2.40 17.08 6.75
N LYS A 62 1.62 17.19 7.83
CA LYS A 62 1.10 16.05 8.58
C LYS A 62 -0.40 16.17 8.72
N LEU A 63 -1.12 15.08 8.43
CA LEU A 63 -2.55 14.96 8.71
C LEU A 63 -2.73 13.98 9.86
N ASN A 64 -3.29 14.44 10.99
CA ASN A 64 -3.52 13.62 12.17
C ASN A 64 -2.25 12.88 12.65
N GLY A 65 -1.09 13.54 12.53
CA GLY A 65 0.23 12.98 12.86
C GLY A 65 0.81 12.01 11.82
N GLN A 66 0.11 11.79 10.69
CA GLN A 66 0.55 10.95 9.58
C GLN A 66 1.16 11.79 8.45
N PHE A 67 1.83 11.11 7.51
CA PHE A 67 2.77 11.68 6.53
C PHE A 67 4.08 12.13 7.16
N PHE A 68 5.17 11.57 6.66
CA PHE A 68 6.49 11.74 7.29
C PHE A 68 7.43 12.48 6.37
N LYS A 69 8.09 13.49 6.95
CA LYS A 69 9.10 14.27 6.23
C LYS A 69 10.34 13.43 5.92
N SER A 70 10.77 12.60 6.85
CA SER A 70 11.99 11.79 6.72
C SER A 70 11.83 10.48 7.51
N THR A 71 12.77 9.54 7.35
CA THR A 71 12.79 8.33 8.20
C THR A 71 12.90 8.67 9.69
N ASP A 72 13.67 9.69 10.06
CA ASP A 72 13.81 10.09 11.46
C ASP A 72 12.48 10.63 12.02
N ASP A 73 11.66 11.25 11.17
CA ASP A 73 10.31 11.67 11.52
C ASP A 73 9.39 10.45 11.76
N VAL A 74 9.55 9.36 10.99
CA VAL A 74 8.88 8.07 11.26
C VAL A 74 9.27 7.53 12.64
N ILE A 75 10.57 7.57 12.98
CA ILE A 75 11.06 7.10 14.29
C ILE A 75 10.48 7.93 15.43
N GLN A 76 10.42 9.26 15.29
CA GLN A 76 9.78 10.13 16.27
C GLN A 76 8.28 9.84 16.40
N ALA A 77 7.59 9.58 15.29
CA ALA A 77 6.18 9.19 15.29
C ALA A 77 5.95 7.87 16.04
N ILE A 78 6.81 6.85 15.82
CA ILE A 78 6.77 5.58 16.56
C ILE A 78 6.98 5.81 18.06
N GLN A 79 7.94 6.65 18.46
CA GLN A 79 8.18 6.94 19.88
C GLN A 79 6.97 7.60 20.56
N ARG A 80 6.27 8.48 19.84
CA ARG A 80 5.04 9.16 20.28
C ARG A 80 3.78 8.31 20.11
N PHE A 81 3.87 7.18 19.40
CA PHE A 81 2.73 6.29 19.19
C PHE A 81 2.28 5.73 20.54
N GLU A 82 0.97 5.80 20.77
CA GLU A 82 0.36 5.45 22.05
C GLU A 82 0.66 3.99 22.40
N ASN A 83 0.99 3.74 23.66
CA ASN A 83 1.19 2.38 24.14
C ASN A 83 -0.14 1.62 24.13
N ALA A 84 -0.16 0.39 23.62
CA ALA A 84 -1.33 -0.48 23.78
C ALA A 84 -1.54 -0.95 25.23
N VAL A 85 -0.44 -1.06 25.97
CA VAL A 85 -0.37 -1.58 27.33
C VAL A 85 0.71 -0.84 28.10
N ASP A 86 0.62 -0.82 29.43
CA ASP A 86 1.66 -0.24 30.27
C ASP A 86 3.02 -0.83 29.96
N ASN A 87 4.03 0.03 29.78
CA ASN A 87 5.40 -0.34 29.44
C ASN A 87 5.53 -1.22 28.18
N GLU A 88 4.68 -1.00 27.16
CA GLU A 88 4.81 -1.67 25.86
C GLU A 88 6.26 -1.54 25.32
N PRO A 89 6.97 -2.66 25.07
CA PRO A 89 8.32 -2.62 24.52
C PRO A 89 8.34 -1.93 23.16
N ILE A 90 9.36 -1.10 22.92
CA ILE A 90 9.43 -0.29 21.69
C ILE A 90 9.38 -1.14 20.42
N GLN A 91 9.97 -2.34 20.43
CA GLN A 91 9.93 -3.24 19.28
C GLN A 91 8.51 -3.73 18.95
N GLN A 92 7.70 -4.01 19.99
CA GLN A 92 6.29 -4.38 19.82
C GLN A 92 5.48 -3.17 19.34
N LYS A 93 5.73 -1.98 19.91
CA LYS A 93 5.11 -0.73 19.46
C LYS A 93 5.40 -0.44 17.98
N THR A 94 6.65 -0.62 17.53
CA THR A 94 7.04 -0.44 16.12
C THR A 94 6.30 -1.41 15.21
N TRP A 95 6.18 -2.69 15.59
CA TRP A 95 5.38 -3.65 14.83
C TRP A 95 3.92 -3.19 14.72
N ARG A 96 3.32 -2.74 15.83
CA ARG A 96 1.96 -2.22 15.88
C ARG A 96 1.76 -1.02 14.96
N PHE A 97 2.73 -0.11 14.94
CA PHE A 97 2.76 1.02 14.04
C PHE A 97 2.78 0.58 12.57
N VAL A 98 3.60 -0.40 12.20
CA VAL A 98 3.64 -0.94 10.83
C VAL A 98 2.31 -1.58 10.44
N CYS A 99 1.72 -2.42 11.30
CA CYS A 99 0.41 -3.03 11.07
C CYS A 99 -0.71 -1.99 10.87
N ALA A 100 -0.63 -0.85 11.58
CA ALA A 100 -1.58 0.24 11.43
C ALA A 100 -1.34 1.10 10.17
N SER A 101 -0.11 1.10 9.65
CA SER A 101 0.31 1.99 8.56
C SER A 101 0.20 1.37 7.18
N ILE A 102 0.32 0.04 7.08
CA ILE A 102 0.42 -0.68 5.81
C ILE A 102 -0.55 -1.85 5.77
N ALA A 103 -1.37 -1.92 4.72
CA ALA A 103 -2.23 -3.05 4.47
C ALA A 103 -1.50 -4.19 3.73
N TYR A 104 -1.95 -5.43 3.92
CA TYR A 104 -1.50 -6.54 3.09
C TYR A 104 -2.16 -6.49 1.71
N ASN A 105 -1.35 -6.42 0.64
CA ASN A 105 -1.82 -6.55 -0.74
C ASN A 105 -0.67 -6.98 -1.67
N LEU A 106 -0.97 -7.31 -2.93
CA LEU A 106 0.06 -7.48 -3.95
C LEU A 106 0.84 -6.16 -4.13
N PRO A 107 2.16 -6.24 -4.37
CA PRO A 107 2.95 -5.04 -4.55
C PRO A 107 2.53 -4.32 -5.83
N LEU A 108 2.66 -3.00 -5.84
CA LEU A 108 2.44 -2.19 -7.04
C LEU A 108 3.41 -2.62 -8.15
N VAL A 109 4.68 -2.86 -7.78
CA VAL A 109 5.75 -3.34 -8.65
C VAL A 109 6.65 -4.35 -7.94
N GLN A 110 7.39 -5.14 -8.73
CA GLN A 110 8.44 -6.02 -8.20
C GLN A 110 9.83 -5.34 -8.15
N ASN A 111 9.88 -4.01 -8.22
CA ASN A 111 11.13 -3.25 -8.23
C ASN A 111 11.47 -2.72 -6.82
N HIS A 112 12.76 -2.65 -6.50
CA HIS A 112 13.29 -2.26 -5.20
C HIS A 112 12.93 -0.84 -4.76
N TRP A 113 12.63 0.09 -5.68
CA TRP A 113 12.31 1.47 -5.29
C TRP A 113 11.05 1.57 -4.41
N GLN A 114 10.08 0.66 -4.60
CA GLN A 114 8.87 0.58 -3.76
C GLN A 114 9.20 0.28 -2.29
N GLN A 115 10.37 -0.31 -2.04
CA GLN A 115 10.82 -0.64 -0.70
C GLN A 115 11.27 0.61 0.09
N SER A 116 11.34 1.81 -0.50
CA SER A 116 11.62 3.03 0.28
C SER A 116 10.58 3.22 1.40
N PRO A 117 10.99 3.42 2.67
CA PRO A 117 10.07 3.61 3.79
C PRO A 117 9.10 4.77 3.57
N LEU A 118 9.60 5.89 3.03
CA LEU A 118 8.78 7.08 2.80
C LEU A 118 7.79 6.86 1.66
N ILE A 119 8.19 6.17 0.58
CA ILE A 119 7.27 5.85 -0.52
C ILE A 119 6.20 4.87 -0.04
N LEU A 120 6.61 3.83 0.69
CA LEU A 120 5.69 2.82 1.19
C LEU A 120 4.69 3.40 2.21
N LEU A 121 5.16 4.27 3.12
CA LEU A 121 4.32 4.89 4.15
C LEU A 121 3.49 6.07 3.63
N ASN A 122 4.06 7.01 2.87
CA ASN A 122 3.34 8.21 2.45
C ASN A 122 2.51 7.98 1.17
N SER A 123 2.96 7.11 0.27
CA SER A 123 2.34 6.95 -1.06
C SER A 123 1.55 5.66 -1.21
N ILE A 124 2.18 4.50 -1.05
CA ILE A 124 1.57 3.22 -1.45
C ILE A 124 0.60 2.68 -0.39
N GLY A 125 1.03 2.63 0.87
CA GLY A 125 0.18 2.19 1.99
C GLY A 125 -0.18 0.70 2.01
N TYR A 126 0.37 -0.11 1.11
CA TYR A 126 0.16 -1.56 1.10
C TYR A 126 1.32 -2.32 0.48
N ASP A 127 1.54 -3.56 0.92
CA ASP A 127 2.53 -4.47 0.32
C ASP A 127 2.38 -5.92 0.80
N LYS A 128 3.19 -6.84 0.26
CA LYS A 128 3.31 -8.23 0.71
C LYS A 128 4.20 -8.39 1.94
N CYS A 129 4.17 -9.59 2.50
CA CYS A 129 4.95 -10.02 3.67
C CYS A 129 6.44 -9.63 3.60
N GLY A 130 7.10 -9.83 2.46
CA GLY A 130 8.52 -9.47 2.30
C GLY A 130 8.84 -8.00 2.57
N ASN A 131 8.14 -7.08 1.89
CA ASN A 131 8.39 -5.65 2.03
C ASN A 131 7.94 -5.10 3.40
N GLN A 132 6.85 -5.65 3.97
CA GLN A 132 6.46 -5.29 5.33
C GLN A 132 7.48 -5.77 6.37
N ALA A 133 8.02 -6.98 6.21
CA ALA A 133 9.09 -7.51 7.04
C ALA A 133 10.36 -6.65 6.95
N GLU A 134 10.74 -6.25 5.73
CA GLU A 134 11.90 -5.40 5.48
C GLU A 134 11.75 -4.01 6.08
N LEU A 135 10.59 -3.38 5.93
CA LEU A 135 10.33 -2.09 6.59
C LEU A 135 10.43 -2.21 8.11
N LEU A 136 9.78 -3.21 8.71
CA LEU A 136 9.79 -3.38 10.17
C LEU A 136 11.22 -3.63 10.69
N ALA A 137 11.98 -4.51 10.03
CA ALA A 137 13.37 -4.79 10.36
C ALA A 137 14.27 -3.55 10.19
N PHE A 138 14.01 -2.71 9.18
CA PHE A 138 14.72 -1.44 9.02
C PHE A 138 14.44 -0.46 10.15
N LEU A 139 13.17 -0.29 10.53
CA LEU A 139 12.77 0.64 11.60
C LEU A 139 13.37 0.22 12.95
N TRP A 140 13.39 -1.09 13.26
CA TRP A 140 14.08 -1.60 14.45
C TRP A 140 15.59 -1.34 14.42
N ARG A 141 16.26 -1.48 13.27
CA ARG A 141 17.68 -1.11 13.14
C ARG A 141 17.92 0.37 13.39
N LYS A 142 17.03 1.24 12.88
CA LYS A 142 17.07 2.68 13.16
C LYS A 142 16.85 3.00 14.64
N LEU A 143 16.15 2.13 15.37
CA LEU A 143 15.99 2.18 16.82
C LEU A 143 17.15 1.52 17.60
N GLY A 144 18.18 1.00 16.90
CA GLY A 144 19.38 0.44 17.52
C GLY A 144 19.32 -1.06 17.82
N PHE A 145 18.35 -1.79 17.29
CA PHE A 145 18.26 -3.24 17.48
C PHE A 145 18.94 -4.02 16.36
N ASP A 146 19.50 -5.19 16.70
CA ASP A 146 19.87 -6.18 15.70
C ASP A 146 18.62 -6.84 15.12
N THR A 147 18.60 -7.02 13.80
CA THR A 147 17.48 -7.64 13.10
C THR A 147 17.92 -8.62 12.03
N ARG A 148 17.08 -9.63 11.79
CA ARG A 148 17.23 -10.61 10.71
C ARG A 148 15.88 -10.88 10.05
N ILE A 149 15.89 -11.35 8.81
CA ILE A 149 14.66 -11.71 8.09
C ILE A 149 14.74 -13.16 7.63
N TRP A 150 13.64 -13.87 7.85
CA TRP A 150 13.46 -15.25 7.45
C TRP A 150 12.63 -15.36 6.19
N SER A 151 13.11 -16.15 5.22
CA SER A 151 12.27 -16.71 4.17
C SER A 151 11.81 -18.09 4.59
N LEU A 152 10.50 -18.31 4.70
CA LEU A 152 9.86 -19.54 5.21
C LEU A 152 9.08 -20.31 4.13
N LYS A 153 9.53 -20.30 2.86
CA LYS A 153 8.80 -20.86 1.70
C LYS A 153 7.35 -20.34 1.59
N GLY A 154 7.21 -19.23 0.87
CA GLY A 154 5.91 -18.60 0.61
C GLY A 154 5.48 -17.60 1.66
N HIS A 155 6.26 -17.45 2.74
CA HIS A 155 6.10 -16.40 3.74
C HIS A 155 7.43 -15.80 4.13
N ILE A 156 7.45 -14.53 4.51
CA ILE A 156 8.66 -13.80 4.94
C ILE A 156 8.33 -13.04 6.21
N VAL A 157 9.15 -13.21 7.24
CA VAL A 157 8.95 -12.55 8.54
C VAL A 157 10.25 -11.99 9.11
N PRO A 158 10.21 -10.85 9.82
CA PRO A 158 11.36 -10.29 10.48
C PRO A 158 11.47 -10.78 11.93
N GLU A 159 12.68 -10.71 12.46
CA GLU A 159 12.94 -10.83 13.89
C GLU A 159 13.83 -9.70 14.39
N VAL A 160 13.66 -9.40 15.68
CA VAL A 160 14.44 -8.42 16.42
C VAL A 160 15.13 -9.12 17.60
N PHE A 161 16.40 -8.79 17.85
CA PHE A 161 17.10 -9.26 19.04
C PHE A 161 16.86 -8.26 20.18
N ALA A 162 16.06 -8.66 21.16
CA ALA A 162 15.71 -7.84 22.31
C ALA A 162 15.63 -8.71 23.57
N ASP A 163 16.03 -8.16 24.71
CA ASP A 163 16.06 -8.87 26.00
C ASP A 163 16.87 -10.19 25.95
N GLY A 164 17.98 -10.18 25.20
CA GLY A 164 18.90 -11.32 25.07
C GLY A 164 18.39 -12.48 24.22
N ARG A 165 17.32 -12.28 23.42
CA ARG A 165 16.73 -13.32 22.56
C ARG A 165 16.18 -12.74 21.26
N TRP A 166 16.02 -13.61 20.26
CA TRP A 166 15.25 -13.30 19.05
C TRP A 166 13.75 -13.34 19.33
N GLN A 167 13.03 -12.37 18.76
CA GLN A 167 11.58 -12.21 18.89
C GLN A 167 10.99 -12.01 17.48
N MET A 168 10.03 -12.85 17.09
CA MET A 168 9.34 -12.75 15.79
C MET A 168 8.06 -11.92 15.91
N PHE A 169 7.90 -10.95 15.02
CA PHE A 169 6.65 -10.21 14.84
C PHE A 169 6.25 -10.22 13.37
N ASP A 170 5.06 -10.74 13.05
CA ASP A 170 4.56 -10.86 11.67
C ASP A 170 3.65 -9.65 11.35
N PRO A 171 4.12 -8.66 10.56
CA PRO A 171 3.31 -7.50 10.22
C PRO A 171 2.18 -7.85 9.23
N SER A 172 2.40 -8.81 8.34
CA SER A 172 1.44 -9.17 7.29
C SER A 172 0.24 -9.96 7.80
N ASN A 173 0.46 -10.89 8.74
CA ASN A 173 -0.62 -11.58 9.43
C ASN A 173 -1.05 -10.86 10.72
N GLN A 174 -0.38 -9.76 11.07
CA GLN A 174 -0.69 -8.94 12.25
C GLN A 174 -0.70 -9.76 13.55
N VAL A 175 0.27 -10.66 13.70
CA VAL A 175 0.39 -11.55 14.87
C VAL A 175 1.83 -11.66 15.39
N TYR A 176 1.95 -11.99 16.67
CA TYR A 176 3.12 -12.63 17.25
C TYR A 176 2.66 -13.72 18.21
N TYR A 177 3.51 -14.70 18.49
CA TYR A 177 3.17 -15.84 19.37
C TYR A 177 4.03 -15.80 20.63
N LEU A 178 3.44 -16.25 21.74
CA LEU A 178 4.16 -16.38 22.99
C LEU A 178 4.56 -17.84 23.20
N ASN A 179 5.78 -18.06 23.69
CA ASN A 179 6.21 -19.36 24.19
C ASN A 179 5.59 -19.64 25.58
N GLN A 180 5.90 -20.81 26.15
CA GLN A 180 5.38 -21.26 27.44
C GLN A 180 5.76 -20.34 28.63
N HIS A 181 6.78 -19.49 28.46
CA HIS A 181 7.22 -18.52 29.46
C HIS A 181 6.60 -17.12 29.26
N GLY A 182 5.62 -16.99 28.35
CA GLY A 182 4.99 -15.70 28.04
C GLY A 182 5.91 -14.73 27.31
N LYS A 183 6.99 -15.21 26.67
CA LYS A 183 7.91 -14.39 25.87
C LYS A 183 7.61 -14.57 24.38
N VAL A 184 7.83 -13.52 23.59
CA VAL A 184 7.67 -13.60 22.13
C VAL A 184 8.60 -14.69 21.57
N ALA A 185 8.02 -15.62 20.83
CA ALA A 185 8.72 -16.75 20.26
C ALA A 185 9.58 -16.32 19.06
N SER A 186 10.74 -16.95 18.89
CA SER A 186 11.55 -16.86 17.67
C SER A 186 10.99 -17.78 16.58
N VAL A 187 11.42 -17.57 15.34
CA VAL A 187 11.13 -18.46 14.21
C VAL A 187 11.62 -19.89 14.51
N GLU A 188 12.79 -20.07 15.12
CA GLU A 188 13.26 -21.41 15.48
C GLU A 188 12.40 -22.07 16.56
N GLU A 189 11.94 -21.32 17.57
CA GLU A 189 10.99 -21.85 18.57
C GLU A 189 9.67 -22.28 17.90
N LEU A 190 9.16 -21.49 16.94
CA LEU A 190 7.95 -21.81 16.20
C LEU A 190 8.12 -23.00 15.25
N ALA A 191 9.28 -23.13 14.62
CA ALA A 191 9.61 -24.28 13.79
C ALA A 191 9.69 -25.57 14.61
N ASN A 192 10.29 -25.51 15.80
CA ASN A 192 10.41 -26.65 16.72
C ASN A 192 9.08 -26.99 17.41
N THR A 193 8.23 -25.99 17.66
CA THR A 193 6.92 -26.16 18.32
C THR A 193 5.81 -25.45 17.53
N PRO A 194 5.40 -25.98 16.35
CA PRO A 194 4.37 -25.34 15.52
C PRO A 194 2.99 -25.23 16.20
N ALA A 195 2.77 -25.99 17.26
CA ALA A 195 1.56 -25.90 18.10
C ALA A 195 1.37 -24.52 18.76
N LEU A 196 2.44 -23.72 18.92
CA LEU A 196 2.34 -22.35 19.40
C LEU A 196 1.55 -21.44 18.44
N ILE A 197 1.43 -21.82 17.17
CA ILE A 197 0.66 -21.09 16.15
C ILE A 197 -0.81 -21.48 16.22
N THR A 198 -1.10 -22.78 16.23
CA THR A 198 -2.46 -23.32 16.15
C THR A 198 -3.21 -23.29 17.48
N ASN A 199 -2.47 -23.36 18.59
CA ASN A 199 -3.00 -23.29 19.95
C ASN A 199 -2.11 -22.37 20.81
N PRO A 200 -2.13 -21.06 20.55
CA PRO A 200 -1.25 -20.11 21.24
C PRO A 200 -1.58 -20.03 22.73
N VAL A 201 -0.54 -19.87 23.56
CA VAL A 201 -0.67 -19.67 25.01
C VAL A 201 -1.60 -18.50 25.32
N GLN A 202 -1.50 -17.43 24.53
CA GLN A 202 -2.40 -16.29 24.55
C GLN A 202 -2.63 -15.83 23.12
N LYS A 203 -3.90 -15.60 22.76
CA LYS A 203 -4.23 -14.96 21.49
C LYS A 203 -3.93 -13.47 21.59
N VAL A 204 -3.01 -13.02 20.76
CA VAL A 204 -2.73 -11.61 20.55
C VAL A 204 -3.54 -11.18 19.33
N SER A 205 -4.70 -10.56 19.57
CA SER A 205 -5.45 -9.92 18.50
C SER A 205 -5.18 -8.43 18.54
N LEU A 206 -4.65 -7.87 17.45
CA LEU A 206 -4.68 -6.42 17.28
C LEU A 206 -6.13 -5.98 17.09
N ASN A 207 -6.56 -4.99 17.88
CA ASN A 207 -7.84 -4.34 17.66
C ASN A 207 -7.70 -3.24 16.60
N LEU A 208 -7.11 -3.59 15.46
CA LEU A 208 -7.08 -2.71 14.31
C LEU A 208 -8.45 -2.75 13.66
N ASN A 209 -8.92 -1.61 13.16
CA ASN A 209 -10.17 -1.45 12.40
C ASN A 209 -10.07 -2.14 11.01
N SER A 210 -9.39 -3.27 10.93
CA SER A 210 -9.34 -4.10 9.74
C SER A 210 -10.66 -4.83 9.65
N VAL A 211 -11.39 -4.53 8.59
CA VAL A 211 -12.63 -5.17 8.19
C VAL A 211 -12.49 -6.70 8.03
N ASN A 212 -11.25 -7.22 8.00
CA ASN A 212 -10.89 -8.62 7.78
C ASN A 212 -10.35 -9.32 9.05
N LYS A 213 -10.65 -8.81 10.24
CA LYS A 213 -10.15 -9.34 11.52
C LYS A 213 -10.38 -10.84 11.67
N SER A 214 -11.57 -11.35 11.33
CA SER A 214 -11.89 -12.79 11.43
C SER A 214 -11.04 -13.66 10.49
N ILE A 215 -10.69 -13.13 9.31
CA ILE A 215 -9.89 -13.84 8.33
C ILE A 215 -8.45 -13.86 8.78
N LEU A 216 -7.88 -12.70 9.11
CA LEU A 216 -6.53 -12.61 9.65
C LEU A 216 -6.35 -13.52 10.88
N GLU A 217 -7.33 -13.56 11.78
CA GLU A 217 -7.34 -14.48 12.92
C GLU A 217 -7.37 -15.95 12.49
N SER A 218 -8.16 -16.31 11.46
CA SER A 218 -8.22 -17.69 10.95
C SER A 218 -6.89 -18.14 10.34
N VAL A 219 -6.18 -17.24 9.65
CA VAL A 219 -4.89 -17.52 8.99
C VAL A 219 -3.78 -17.62 10.01
N SER A 220 -3.72 -16.64 10.90
CA SER A 220 -2.71 -16.52 11.95
C SER A 220 -2.70 -17.70 12.89
N HIS A 221 -3.80 -18.46 12.99
CA HIS A 221 -3.87 -19.64 13.85
C HIS A 221 -4.13 -20.94 13.07
N SER A 222 -3.80 -20.96 11.78
CA SER A 222 -4.05 -22.10 10.90
C SER A 222 -2.95 -23.16 10.92
N ASN A 223 -3.33 -24.41 10.67
CA ASN A 223 -2.38 -25.50 10.39
C ASN A 223 -1.55 -25.21 9.13
N PHE A 224 -2.09 -24.45 8.18
CA PHE A 224 -1.37 -24.05 6.98
C PHE A 224 -0.16 -23.19 7.36
N LEU A 225 -0.37 -22.10 8.11
CA LEU A 225 0.71 -21.25 8.58
C LEU A 225 1.69 -22.02 9.47
N ALA A 226 1.21 -22.86 10.37
CA ALA A 226 2.10 -23.70 11.19
C ALA A 226 3.01 -24.62 10.37
N SER A 227 2.51 -25.18 9.25
CA SER A 227 3.32 -26.05 8.38
C SER A 227 4.40 -25.30 7.59
N ILE A 228 4.19 -24.02 7.29
CA ILE A 228 5.21 -23.12 6.72
C ILE A 228 6.40 -23.00 7.68
N TYR A 229 6.16 -22.73 8.96
CA TYR A 229 7.23 -22.63 9.97
C TYR A 229 7.93 -23.97 10.21
N ALA A 230 7.17 -25.08 10.22
CA ALA A 230 7.70 -26.42 10.46
C ALA A 230 8.59 -26.96 9.32
N SER A 231 8.49 -26.39 8.12
CA SER A 231 9.23 -26.82 6.93
C SER A 231 10.69 -26.32 6.93
N VAL A 232 11.48 -26.71 7.94
CA VAL A 232 12.83 -26.15 8.18
C VAL A 232 13.82 -26.28 7.03
N ASP A 233 13.69 -27.27 6.15
CA ASP A 233 14.64 -27.54 5.05
C ASP A 233 14.81 -26.39 4.05
N ASN A 234 13.88 -25.43 4.04
CA ASN A 234 13.92 -24.25 3.18
C ASN A 234 13.87 -22.92 3.94
N ASN A 235 13.98 -22.98 5.26
CA ASN A 235 14.06 -21.77 6.08
C ASN A 235 15.48 -21.24 6.01
N TYR A 236 15.65 -20.01 5.53
CA TYR A 236 16.95 -19.35 5.56
C TYR A 236 16.81 -17.91 6.00
N VAL A 237 17.84 -17.47 6.73
CA VAL A 237 18.03 -16.06 7.05
C VAL A 237 18.68 -15.40 5.85
N TYR A 238 18.12 -14.30 5.39
CA TYR A 238 18.80 -13.41 4.47
C TYR A 238 19.06 -12.07 5.14
N SER A 239 20.14 -11.41 4.71
CA SER A 239 20.35 -10.00 5.00
C SER A 239 19.62 -9.23 3.92
N PRO A 240 18.57 -8.48 4.25
CA PRO A 240 17.99 -7.55 3.29
C PRO A 240 19.08 -6.61 2.81
N ASN A 241 19.08 -6.31 1.51
CA ASN A 241 19.61 -5.05 1.06
C ASN A 241 18.58 -4.02 1.51
N PHE A 242 18.67 -3.59 2.79
CA PHE A 242 17.68 -2.73 3.43
C PHE A 242 17.47 -1.50 2.57
N LEU A 243 16.45 -1.58 1.72
CA LEU A 243 15.84 -0.48 1.01
C LEU A 243 16.87 0.17 0.07
N GLY A 244 17.19 -0.55 -1.01
CA GLY A 244 18.28 -0.21 -1.94
C GLY A 244 18.31 1.26 -2.29
N ASP A 245 19.44 1.93 -2.01
CA ASP A 245 19.79 3.34 -2.27
C ASP A 245 18.64 4.22 -2.82
N THR A 246 17.55 4.37 -2.05
CA THR A 246 16.44 5.19 -2.54
C THR A 246 16.80 6.64 -2.29
N SER A 247 17.00 7.41 -3.36
CA SER A 247 17.31 8.85 -3.32
C SER A 247 16.29 9.73 -2.58
N VAL A 248 15.18 9.16 -2.10
CA VAL A 248 14.15 9.87 -1.34
C VAL A 248 14.56 9.92 0.13
N THR A 249 15.16 11.04 0.51
CA THR A 249 15.53 11.33 1.91
C THR A 249 14.56 12.26 2.60
N GLU A 250 13.79 13.04 1.83
CA GLU A 250 12.87 14.06 2.34
C GLU A 250 11.58 14.11 1.52
N PHE A 251 10.47 14.32 2.21
CA PHE A 251 9.14 14.57 1.64
C PHE A 251 8.81 16.07 1.78
N ALA A 252 8.88 16.80 0.67
CA ALA A 252 8.47 18.18 0.58
C ALA A 252 7.70 18.43 -0.73
N LEU A 253 6.55 19.08 -0.63
CA LEU A 253 5.73 19.52 -1.74
C LEU A 253 6.11 20.96 -2.10
N ARG A 254 6.43 21.20 -3.38
CA ARG A 254 6.46 22.54 -3.96
C ARG A 254 5.10 22.81 -4.61
N LEU A 255 4.41 23.85 -4.16
CA LEU A 255 3.12 24.28 -4.66
C LEU A 255 3.26 25.68 -5.29
N PRO A 256 3.22 25.77 -6.64
CA PRO A 256 3.31 27.06 -7.34
C PRO A 256 2.20 28.05 -7.01
N PRO A 257 2.36 29.35 -7.31
CA PRO A 257 1.28 30.33 -7.25
C PRO A 257 0.05 29.84 -7.99
N ALA A 258 -1.14 29.98 -7.38
CA ALA A 258 -2.43 29.50 -7.88
C ALA A 258 -2.55 27.97 -8.12
N ALA A 259 -1.53 27.18 -7.75
CA ALA A 259 -1.62 25.73 -7.79
C ALA A 259 -2.41 25.20 -6.58
N VAL A 260 -2.96 24.01 -6.76
CA VAL A 260 -3.86 23.36 -5.80
C VAL A 260 -3.40 21.94 -5.56
N PHE A 261 -3.32 21.55 -4.30
CA PHE A 261 -3.12 20.17 -3.87
C PHE A 261 -4.32 19.68 -3.06
N ASP A 262 -4.97 18.61 -3.49
CA ASP A 262 -6.18 18.10 -2.83
C ASP A 262 -6.17 16.57 -2.60
N PHE A 263 -6.66 16.16 -1.42
CA PHE A 263 -6.67 14.77 -0.95
C PHE A 263 -7.62 14.57 0.26
N PRO A 264 -8.11 13.35 0.54
CA PRO A 264 -8.06 12.18 -0.34
C PRO A 264 -9.05 12.31 -1.51
N LEU A 265 -8.71 11.66 -2.63
CA LEU A 265 -9.55 11.45 -3.80
C LEU A 265 -9.58 9.96 -4.16
N PHE A 266 -10.54 9.54 -4.98
CA PHE A 266 -10.68 8.15 -5.42
C PHE A 266 -10.96 8.05 -6.91
N TYR A 267 -9.96 7.61 -7.67
CA TYR A 267 -10.09 7.42 -9.12
C TYR A 267 -10.10 5.91 -9.46
N PRO A 268 -11.27 5.31 -9.72
CA PRO A 268 -11.38 3.87 -9.96
C PRO A 268 -10.72 3.43 -11.28
N ASN A 269 -10.65 4.33 -12.25
CA ASN A 269 -10.20 4.05 -13.61
C ASN A 269 -8.74 4.48 -13.86
N LEU A 270 -7.94 4.65 -12.80
CA LEU A 270 -6.52 4.94 -13.01
C LEU A 270 -5.85 3.78 -13.74
N PRO A 271 -4.89 4.07 -14.62
CA PRO A 271 -4.11 3.05 -15.29
C PRO A 271 -3.50 2.08 -14.26
N GLN A 272 -3.93 0.82 -14.33
CA GLN A 272 -3.58 -0.18 -13.34
C GLN A 272 -2.25 -0.86 -13.70
N PRO A 273 -1.36 -1.15 -12.72
CA PRO A 273 -0.23 -2.03 -12.96
C PRO A 273 -0.74 -3.39 -13.44
N LYS A 274 0.02 -4.05 -14.31
CA LYS A 274 -0.32 -5.37 -14.89
C LYS A 274 -0.60 -6.47 -13.85
N PHE A 275 -0.25 -6.26 -12.58
CA PHE A 275 -0.31 -7.25 -11.50
C PHE A 275 -1.34 -6.97 -10.40
N ARG A 276 -2.26 -6.02 -10.59
CA ARG A 276 -3.29 -5.73 -9.57
C ARG A 276 -4.41 -6.78 -9.62
N PHE A 277 -4.60 -7.50 -8.51
CA PHE A 277 -5.76 -8.37 -8.32
C PHE A 277 -6.80 -7.77 -7.38
N LEU A 278 -6.48 -6.69 -6.64
CA LEU A 278 -7.29 -6.21 -5.51
C LEU A 278 -7.13 -4.67 -5.30
N ASP A 279 -8.22 -3.91 -5.45
CA ASP A 279 -8.31 -2.44 -5.25
C ASP A 279 -8.34 -2.03 -3.75
N TYR A 280 -7.41 -2.48 -2.92
CA TYR A 280 -7.40 -2.03 -1.51
C TYR A 280 -6.78 -0.65 -1.36
N ASN A 281 -7.51 0.25 -0.68
CA ASN A 281 -7.03 1.42 0.05
C ASN A 281 -6.12 2.43 -0.68
N SER A 282 -6.05 2.42 -2.01
CA SER A 282 -5.39 3.52 -2.71
C SER A 282 -6.30 4.74 -2.67
N ALA A 283 -5.99 5.68 -1.80
CA ALA A 283 -6.42 7.05 -1.98
C ALA A 283 -5.51 7.72 -3.01
N ASN A 284 -5.98 8.81 -3.57
CA ASN A 284 -5.23 9.65 -4.46
C ASN A 284 -5.08 11.05 -3.87
N ALA A 285 -3.99 11.69 -4.26
CA ALA A 285 -3.85 13.13 -4.16
C ALA A 285 -3.77 13.71 -5.56
N ARG A 286 -4.27 14.92 -5.74
CA ARG A 286 -4.17 15.64 -7.00
C ARG A 286 -3.38 16.91 -6.80
N LEU A 287 -2.52 17.21 -7.78
CA LEU A 287 -1.89 18.51 -7.95
C LEU A 287 -2.36 19.14 -9.25
N LYS A 288 -3.01 20.30 -9.17
CA LYS A 288 -3.35 21.14 -10.33
C LYS A 288 -2.33 22.26 -10.44
N ILE A 289 -1.69 22.34 -11.60
CA ILE A 289 -0.68 23.34 -11.94
C ILE A 289 -1.31 24.30 -12.96
N PRO A 290 -1.31 25.62 -12.70
CA PRO A 290 -1.97 26.57 -13.58
C PRO A 290 -1.27 26.67 -14.93
N LYS A 291 -2.01 27.14 -15.92
CA LYS A 291 -1.49 27.39 -17.26
C LYS A 291 -0.26 28.32 -17.22
N ASN A 292 0.65 28.15 -18.17
CA ASN A 292 1.87 28.95 -18.33
C ASN A 292 2.90 28.84 -17.19
N TRP A 293 2.67 28.01 -16.17
CA TRP A 293 3.71 27.76 -15.18
C TRP A 293 4.82 26.87 -15.78
N ILE A 294 6.06 27.20 -15.46
CA ILE A 294 7.27 26.48 -15.86
C ILE A 294 8.11 26.28 -14.61
N GLY A 295 8.59 25.06 -14.40
CA GLY A 295 9.39 24.74 -13.23
C GLY A 295 9.41 23.25 -12.93
N GLN A 296 9.93 22.90 -11.76
CA GLN A 296 10.07 21.51 -11.33
C GLN A 296 9.23 21.23 -10.09
N ILE A 297 8.50 20.12 -10.12
CA ILE A 297 7.79 19.52 -9.01
C ILE A 297 8.52 18.23 -8.63
N ASN A 298 8.97 18.17 -7.37
CA ASN A 298 9.69 17.02 -6.82
C ASN A 298 8.93 16.49 -5.62
N LEU A 299 7.77 15.87 -5.86
CA LEU A 299 6.95 15.27 -4.81
C LEU A 299 7.17 13.77 -4.81
N PRO A 300 7.82 13.16 -3.80
CA PRO A 300 8.13 11.73 -3.78
C PRO A 300 6.91 10.86 -3.44
N LEU A 301 5.83 11.05 -4.19
CA LEU A 301 4.70 10.16 -4.29
C LEU A 301 4.73 9.48 -5.66
N VAL A 302 4.20 8.26 -5.73
CA VAL A 302 4.03 7.55 -7.00
C VAL A 302 3.03 8.30 -7.87
N ILE A 303 3.46 8.72 -9.06
CA ILE A 303 2.58 9.32 -10.06
C ILE A 303 1.73 8.21 -10.68
N ALA A 304 0.41 8.35 -10.60
CA ALA A 304 -0.56 7.45 -11.21
C ALA A 304 -0.97 7.90 -12.62
N SER A 305 -1.13 9.21 -12.83
CA SER A 305 -1.42 9.77 -14.14
C SER A 305 -1.05 11.26 -14.22
N ILE A 306 -0.89 11.74 -15.45
CA ILE A 306 -0.73 13.17 -15.75
C ILE A 306 -1.66 13.51 -16.93
N ALA A 307 -2.49 14.53 -16.77
CA ALA A 307 -3.46 15.00 -17.75
C ALA A 307 -3.38 16.51 -17.96
N GLY A 308 -4.02 17.02 -19.01
CA GLY A 308 -4.01 18.43 -19.39
C GLY A 308 -3.29 18.69 -20.72
N GLU A 309 -2.77 19.90 -20.88
CA GLU A 309 -2.16 20.35 -22.14
C GLU A 309 -0.79 21.00 -21.90
N GLY A 310 0.26 20.34 -22.40
CA GLY A 310 1.62 20.85 -22.27
C GLY A 310 2.68 19.85 -22.64
N ILE A 311 3.91 20.22 -22.32
CA ILE A 311 5.12 19.43 -22.48
C ILE A 311 5.80 19.35 -21.13
N ILE A 312 6.14 18.13 -20.72
CA ILE A 312 6.81 17.86 -19.46
C ILE A 312 8.05 17.01 -19.68
N LYS A 313 8.96 16.99 -18.70
CA LYS A 313 9.93 15.92 -18.52
C LYS A 313 9.62 15.15 -17.24
N VAL A 314 9.66 13.83 -17.32
CA VAL A 314 9.57 12.94 -16.16
C VAL A 314 10.87 12.16 -16.07
N ASN A 315 11.64 12.34 -14.99
CA ASN A 315 13.01 11.79 -14.86
C ASN A 315 13.85 12.03 -16.14
N ASP A 316 13.93 13.28 -16.58
CA ASP A 316 14.68 13.75 -17.77
C ASP A 316 14.16 13.29 -19.14
N LYS A 317 13.14 12.44 -19.20
CA LYS A 317 12.49 12.03 -20.46
C LYS A 317 11.33 12.96 -20.80
N LYS A 318 11.33 13.50 -22.02
CA LYS A 318 10.36 14.50 -22.48
C LYS A 318 9.11 13.84 -23.06
N PHE A 319 7.94 14.35 -22.68
CA PHE A 319 6.64 13.86 -23.13
C PHE A 319 5.67 15.01 -23.45
N VAL A 320 4.70 14.72 -24.32
CA VAL A 320 3.49 15.55 -24.47
C VAL A 320 2.47 15.05 -23.45
N VAL A 321 1.87 15.97 -22.70
CA VAL A 321 0.85 15.62 -21.70
C VAL A 321 -0.36 14.97 -22.39
N GLY A 322 -0.88 13.89 -21.80
CA GLY A 322 -1.98 13.11 -22.36
C GLY A 322 -1.61 12.16 -23.50
N SER A 323 -0.33 12.06 -23.88
CA SER A 323 0.10 11.10 -24.90
C SER A 323 0.05 9.65 -24.40
N ALA A 324 -0.14 8.71 -25.32
CA ALA A 324 -0.05 7.28 -25.01
C ALA A 324 1.35 6.91 -24.46
N ASP A 325 2.41 7.48 -25.03
CA ASP A 325 3.80 7.23 -24.58
C ASP A 325 4.01 7.64 -23.11
N LEU A 326 3.44 8.77 -22.68
CA LEU A 326 3.50 9.19 -21.28
C LEU A 326 2.75 8.21 -20.38
N ASN A 327 1.54 7.81 -20.78
CA ASN A 327 0.75 6.86 -20.03
C ASN A 327 1.44 5.48 -19.91
N ASP A 328 1.99 4.97 -21.01
CA ASP A 328 2.75 3.72 -21.04
C ASP A 328 4.00 3.82 -20.16
N TYR A 329 4.69 4.96 -20.19
CA TYR A 329 5.86 5.21 -19.35
C TYR A 329 5.52 5.21 -17.85
N LEU A 330 4.45 5.91 -17.44
CA LEU A 330 4.02 5.95 -16.04
C LEU A 330 3.53 4.58 -15.55
N THR A 331 2.79 3.85 -16.38
CA THR A 331 2.23 2.53 -16.03
C THR A 331 3.19 1.36 -16.11
N ALA A 332 4.32 1.54 -16.81
CA ALA A 332 5.39 0.55 -16.79
C ALA A 332 6.00 0.42 -15.40
N PHE A 333 5.99 1.51 -14.61
CA PHE A 333 6.58 1.59 -13.28
C PHE A 333 8.01 1.01 -13.19
N SER A 334 8.75 1.09 -14.29
CA SER A 334 10.10 0.53 -14.41
C SER A 334 11.12 1.25 -13.53
N GLU A 335 10.83 2.49 -13.17
CA GLU A 335 11.62 3.35 -12.30
C GLU A 335 10.70 4.23 -11.45
N PHE A 336 11.23 4.76 -10.34
CA PHE A 336 10.45 5.67 -9.49
C PHE A 336 10.41 7.06 -10.12
N ASN A 337 9.27 7.36 -10.76
CA ASN A 337 9.00 8.62 -11.44
C ASN A 337 8.33 9.60 -10.50
N TYR A 338 9.08 10.57 -9.97
CA TYR A 338 8.56 11.58 -9.03
C TYR A 338 9.04 13.01 -9.33
N ARG A 339 10.01 13.18 -10.23
CA ARG A 339 10.50 14.48 -10.69
C ARG A 339 9.80 14.84 -11.97
N VAL A 340 8.99 15.90 -11.94
CA VAL A 340 8.26 16.42 -13.09
C VAL A 340 8.73 17.84 -13.36
N GLU A 341 9.33 18.06 -14.52
CA GLU A 341 9.64 19.39 -15.04
C GLU A 341 8.57 19.79 -16.05
N VAL A 342 7.92 20.94 -15.85
CA VAL A 342 7.00 21.51 -16.82
C VAL A 342 7.80 22.44 -17.72
N ASP A 343 8.04 22.01 -18.97
CA ASP A 343 8.79 22.77 -19.98
C ASP A 343 7.93 23.86 -20.62
N GLY A 344 6.63 23.64 -20.69
CA GLY A 344 5.67 24.57 -21.24
C GLY A 344 4.25 24.02 -21.11
N SER A 345 3.34 24.83 -20.58
CA SER A 345 1.95 24.46 -20.36
C SER A 345 1.06 25.41 -21.17
N GLN A 346 0.23 24.85 -22.06
CA GLN A 346 -0.75 25.61 -22.83
C GLN A 346 -2.11 25.66 -22.10
N GLY A 347 -2.36 24.69 -21.22
CA GLY A 347 -3.50 24.64 -20.32
C GLY A 347 -3.10 24.18 -18.91
N GLU A 348 -4.08 24.02 -18.02
CA GLU A 348 -3.84 23.42 -16.69
C GLU A 348 -3.26 22.01 -16.85
N ILE A 349 -2.28 21.67 -16.02
CA ILE A 349 -1.75 20.32 -15.90
C ILE A 349 -2.23 19.73 -14.58
N GLU A 350 -2.79 18.53 -14.64
CA GLU A 350 -3.23 17.76 -13.47
C GLU A 350 -2.31 16.56 -13.29
N ILE A 351 -1.72 16.41 -12.10
CA ILE A 351 -0.92 15.24 -11.72
C ILE A 351 -1.67 14.50 -10.62
N ILE A 352 -1.98 13.23 -10.86
CA ILE A 352 -2.60 12.35 -9.86
C ILE A 352 -1.52 11.48 -9.25
N TYR A 353 -1.44 11.48 -7.93
CA TYR A 353 -0.52 10.68 -7.13
C TYR A 353 -1.28 9.59 -6.39
N LEU A 354 -0.59 8.49 -6.09
CA LEU A 354 -1.00 7.57 -5.03
C LEU A 354 -0.62 8.18 -3.68
N ILE A 355 -1.55 8.14 -2.73
CA ILE A 355 -1.33 8.54 -1.34
C ILE A 355 -1.86 7.45 -0.41
N ASN A 356 -1.18 7.21 0.71
CA ASN A 356 -1.59 6.14 1.62
C ASN A 356 -3.00 6.41 2.15
N GLY A 357 -3.96 5.52 1.83
CA GLY A 357 -5.35 5.65 2.25
C GLY A 357 -5.52 5.66 3.76
N SER A 358 -4.73 4.87 4.49
CA SER A 358 -4.77 4.83 5.96
C SER A 358 -4.31 6.15 6.59
N PHE A 359 -3.45 6.91 5.89
CA PHE A 359 -2.92 8.20 6.38
C PHE A 359 -3.76 9.39 5.95
N SER A 360 -4.41 9.28 4.78
CA SER A 360 -5.22 10.36 4.19
C SER A 360 -6.69 10.34 4.61
N SER A 361 -7.15 9.27 5.27
CA SER A 361 -8.54 9.16 5.75
C SER A 361 -8.91 10.30 6.72
N LEU A 362 -9.99 11.00 6.41
CA LEU A 362 -10.48 12.08 7.25
C LEU A 362 -11.27 11.54 8.45
N LYS A 363 -11.14 12.23 9.58
CA LYS A 363 -11.96 12.08 10.78
C LYS A 363 -12.94 13.25 10.87
N THR A 364 -13.86 13.23 11.83
CA THR A 364 -14.73 14.39 12.10
C THR A 364 -13.92 15.64 12.45
N TYR A 365 -12.81 15.47 13.17
CA TYR A 365 -11.86 16.54 13.47
C TYR A 365 -10.47 16.10 13.03
N ASN A 366 -9.83 16.94 12.22
CA ASN A 366 -8.52 16.67 11.65
C ASN A 366 -7.55 17.76 12.05
N GLN A 367 -6.34 17.36 12.44
CA GLN A 367 -5.22 18.27 12.66
C GLN A 367 -4.31 18.23 11.44
N LEU A 368 -4.21 19.34 10.72
CA LEU A 368 -3.26 19.52 9.64
C LEU A 368 -2.12 20.42 10.12
N GLU A 369 -0.90 19.89 10.09
CA GLU A 369 0.32 20.66 10.36
C GLU A 369 1.04 20.86 9.02
N VAL A 370 1.45 22.09 8.73
CA VAL A 370 2.23 22.42 7.53
C VAL A 370 3.48 23.17 7.97
N VAL A 371 4.66 22.72 7.50
CA VAL A 371 5.96 23.29 7.88
C VAL A 371 6.80 23.50 6.63
N GLY A 372 7.29 24.72 6.42
CA GLY A 372 8.06 25.07 5.23
C GLY A 372 8.19 26.57 4.99
N THR A 373 8.45 26.95 3.74
CA THR A 373 8.55 28.35 3.31
C THR A 373 7.26 28.82 2.65
N ASN A 374 6.90 30.09 2.86
CA ASN A 374 5.69 30.72 2.31
C ASN A 374 4.39 29.97 2.68
N THR A 375 4.36 29.25 3.80
CA THR A 375 3.18 28.46 4.21
C THR A 375 2.01 29.33 4.64
N ARG A 376 2.26 30.58 5.07
CA ARG A 376 1.21 31.56 5.39
C ARG A 376 0.39 32.00 4.17
N SER A 377 0.89 31.76 2.96
CA SER A 377 0.20 32.02 1.71
C SER A 377 -0.67 30.85 1.25
N LEU A 378 -0.77 29.80 2.06
CA LEU A 378 -1.63 28.64 1.78
C LEU A 378 -3.04 28.87 2.32
N ALA A 379 -4.04 28.80 1.45
CA ALA A 379 -5.43 28.67 1.82
C ALA A 379 -5.76 27.19 1.96
N VAL A 380 -6.24 26.77 3.13
CA VAL A 380 -6.63 25.38 3.40
C VAL A 380 -8.12 25.32 3.69
N THR A 381 -8.83 24.49 2.94
CA THR A 381 -10.27 24.27 3.08
C THR A 381 -10.60 22.79 3.14
N ILE A 382 -11.80 22.49 3.62
CA ILE A 382 -12.42 21.18 3.49
C ILE A 382 -13.62 21.31 2.55
N GLU A 383 -13.72 20.41 1.58
CA GLU A 383 -14.71 20.49 0.51
C GLU A 383 -15.40 19.15 0.33
N SER A 384 -16.67 19.17 -0.09
CA SER A 384 -17.37 17.97 -0.53
C SER A 384 -16.78 17.45 -1.84
N LEU A 385 -16.69 16.13 -1.96
CA LEU A 385 -16.39 15.46 -3.21
C LEU A 385 -17.55 15.65 -4.20
N ASP A 386 -17.25 15.81 -5.48
CA ASP A 386 -18.31 15.82 -6.49
C ASP A 386 -19.01 14.46 -6.53
N SER A 387 -20.31 14.45 -6.81
CA SER A 387 -21.18 13.26 -6.75
C SER A 387 -20.68 12.04 -7.55
N MET A 388 -19.92 12.29 -8.61
CA MET A 388 -19.29 11.26 -9.44
C MET A 388 -18.15 10.52 -8.73
N TYR A 389 -17.38 11.20 -7.86
CA TYR A 389 -16.31 10.58 -7.05
C TYR A 389 -16.86 9.77 -5.88
N TYR A 390 -18.01 10.18 -5.34
CA TYR A 390 -18.66 9.45 -4.24
C TYR A 390 -19.14 8.06 -4.69
N LEU A 391 -19.76 7.99 -5.88
CA LEU A 391 -20.24 6.72 -6.42
C LEU A 391 -19.09 5.75 -6.69
N SER A 392 -17.94 6.21 -7.21
CA SER A 392 -16.78 5.34 -7.44
C SER A 392 -16.17 4.79 -6.15
N GLN A 393 -16.08 5.63 -5.11
CA GLN A 393 -15.53 5.24 -3.81
C GLN A 393 -16.41 4.21 -3.09
N ALA A 394 -17.73 4.44 -3.03
CA ALA A 394 -18.68 3.50 -2.41
C ALA A 394 -18.67 2.15 -3.14
N THR A 395 -18.57 2.17 -4.46
CA THR A 395 -18.49 0.98 -5.32
C THR A 395 -17.18 0.23 -5.01
N SER A 396 -16.01 0.88 -5.14
CA SER A 396 -14.69 0.26 -4.92
C SER A 396 -14.50 -0.35 -3.52
N GLN A 397 -14.95 0.32 -2.46
CA GLN A 397 -14.84 -0.18 -1.08
C GLN A 397 -15.71 -1.43 -0.82
N LEU A 398 -16.89 -1.52 -1.46
CA LEU A 398 -17.76 -2.69 -1.36
C LEU A 398 -17.23 -3.90 -2.16
N PHE A 399 -16.57 -3.67 -3.30
CA PHE A 399 -16.09 -4.75 -4.18
C PHE A 399 -14.80 -5.42 -3.70
N THR A 400 -13.87 -4.65 -3.14
CA THR A 400 -12.51 -5.10 -2.80
C THR A 400 -12.45 -5.95 -1.56
N LYS A 401 -13.20 -5.50 -0.54
CA LYS A 401 -13.51 -6.23 0.68
C LYS A 401 -13.89 -7.69 0.40
N ASN A 402 -14.65 -7.96 -0.66
CA ASN A 402 -15.21 -9.30 -0.88
C ASN A 402 -14.32 -10.23 -1.71
N LEU A 403 -13.37 -9.71 -2.50
CA LEU A 403 -12.61 -10.52 -3.45
C LEU A 403 -11.37 -11.19 -2.84
N THR A 404 -10.59 -10.47 -2.02
CA THR A 404 -9.45 -11.06 -1.30
C THR A 404 -9.92 -12.12 -0.33
N ASP A 405 -10.97 -11.79 0.42
CA ASP A 405 -11.57 -12.65 1.42
C ASP A 405 -12.04 -13.96 0.78
N LEU A 406 -12.64 -13.84 -0.40
CA LEU A 406 -13.05 -14.98 -1.20
C LEU A 406 -11.82 -15.76 -1.73
N LEU A 407 -10.85 -15.13 -2.39
CA LEU A 407 -9.66 -15.83 -2.91
C LEU A 407 -8.86 -16.54 -1.81
N PHE A 408 -8.69 -15.90 -0.66
CA PHE A 408 -8.00 -16.46 0.48
C PHE A 408 -8.77 -17.64 1.10
N ALA A 409 -10.10 -17.51 1.25
CA ALA A 409 -10.96 -18.62 1.68
C ALA A 409 -10.88 -19.81 0.71
N LEU A 410 -10.82 -19.53 -0.59
CA LEU A 410 -10.72 -20.54 -1.64
C LEU A 410 -9.38 -21.29 -1.57
N GLU A 411 -8.28 -20.60 -1.24
CA GLU A 411 -6.97 -21.23 -1.03
C GLU A 411 -6.91 -22.02 0.29
N SER A 412 -7.36 -21.44 1.40
CA SER A 412 -7.29 -22.07 2.74
C SER A 412 -8.22 -23.28 2.90
N HIS A 413 -9.26 -23.37 2.06
CA HIS A 413 -10.22 -24.48 2.04
C HIS A 413 -10.21 -25.30 0.74
N ASN A 414 -9.17 -25.17 -0.08
CA ASN A 414 -9.11 -25.76 -1.43
C ASN A 414 -9.46 -27.26 -1.46
N GLU A 415 -8.94 -28.07 -0.53
CA GLU A 415 -9.26 -29.51 -0.48
C GLU A 415 -10.73 -29.79 -0.18
N ARG A 416 -11.33 -29.04 0.75
CA ARG A 416 -12.75 -29.18 1.12
C ARG A 416 -13.65 -28.69 -0.01
N LEU A 417 -13.31 -27.57 -0.63
CA LEU A 417 -13.99 -27.02 -1.78
C LEU A 417 -13.92 -27.94 -3.00
N THR A 418 -12.76 -28.54 -3.26
CA THR A 418 -12.57 -29.54 -4.33
C THR A 418 -13.48 -30.76 -4.11
N LYS A 419 -13.59 -31.24 -2.87
CA LYS A 419 -14.53 -32.32 -2.51
C LYS A 419 -15.99 -31.88 -2.66
N LEU A 420 -16.33 -30.65 -2.26
CA LEU A 420 -17.68 -30.09 -2.29
C LEU A 420 -18.20 -29.86 -3.72
N ILE A 421 -17.35 -29.29 -4.58
CA ILE A 421 -17.63 -29.02 -6.00
C ILE A 421 -17.73 -30.35 -6.77
N GLY A 422 -16.97 -31.36 -6.33
CA GLY A 422 -16.95 -32.71 -6.88
C GLY A 422 -16.24 -32.80 -8.23
N LYS A 423 -15.65 -33.96 -8.52
CA LYS A 423 -14.88 -34.24 -9.75
C LYS A 423 -15.74 -34.37 -11.01
N ASN A 424 -17.06 -34.21 -10.91
CA ASN A 424 -17.94 -34.34 -12.06
C ASN A 424 -17.77 -33.14 -12.99
N LYS A 425 -17.59 -33.43 -14.29
CA LYS A 425 -17.53 -32.42 -15.37
C LYS A 425 -18.73 -31.49 -15.28
N ILE A 426 -18.46 -30.18 -15.36
CA ILE A 426 -19.49 -29.16 -15.59
C ILE A 426 -19.92 -29.34 -17.04
N ARG A 427 -21.22 -29.49 -17.29
CA ARG A 427 -21.76 -29.73 -18.65
C ARG A 427 -22.82 -28.72 -19.06
N SER A 428 -23.26 -27.89 -18.11
CA SER A 428 -24.35 -26.93 -18.32
C SER A 428 -24.21 -25.73 -17.39
N TRP A 429 -24.89 -24.64 -17.75
CA TRP A 429 -25.04 -23.47 -16.88
C TRP A 429 -25.77 -23.79 -15.58
N SER A 430 -26.72 -24.73 -15.61
CA SER A 430 -27.36 -25.24 -14.40
C SER A 430 -26.37 -25.89 -13.42
N ASP A 431 -25.32 -26.55 -13.92
CA ASP A 431 -24.27 -27.12 -13.08
C ASP A 431 -23.38 -26.04 -12.49
N VAL A 432 -23.07 -25.00 -13.27
CA VAL A 432 -22.36 -23.80 -12.80
C VAL A 432 -23.14 -23.16 -11.66
N SER A 433 -24.41 -22.79 -11.88
CA SER A 433 -25.27 -22.16 -10.86
C SER A 433 -25.37 -23.00 -9.59
N ARG A 434 -25.58 -24.32 -9.72
CA ARG A 434 -25.70 -25.24 -8.57
C ARG A 434 -24.40 -25.35 -7.78
N LYS A 435 -23.25 -25.47 -8.46
CA LYS A 435 -21.93 -25.53 -7.82
C LYS A 435 -21.56 -24.19 -7.18
N THR A 436 -21.90 -23.06 -7.80
CA THR A 436 -21.72 -21.71 -7.26
C THR A 436 -22.56 -21.53 -5.98
N ALA A 437 -23.84 -21.93 -5.99
CA ALA A 437 -24.70 -21.86 -4.81
C ALA A 437 -24.18 -22.72 -3.65
N LYS A 438 -23.69 -23.94 -3.93
CA LYS A 438 -23.04 -24.80 -2.91
C LYS A 438 -21.79 -24.14 -2.34
N MET A 439 -20.96 -23.53 -3.19
CA MET A 439 -19.76 -22.85 -2.78
C MET A 439 -20.06 -21.64 -1.90
N ILE A 440 -21.02 -20.79 -2.29
CA ILE A 440 -21.47 -19.64 -1.48
C ILE A 440 -22.03 -20.10 -0.14
N SER A 441 -22.85 -21.16 -0.13
CA SER A 441 -23.39 -21.75 1.11
C SER A 441 -22.28 -22.24 2.04
N PHE A 442 -21.28 -22.94 1.52
CA PHE A 442 -20.11 -23.38 2.29
C PHE A 442 -19.30 -22.20 2.84
N LEU A 443 -19.04 -21.18 2.02
CA LEU A 443 -18.31 -19.97 2.44
C LEU A 443 -19.05 -19.26 3.57
N ASN A 444 -20.37 -19.10 3.46
CA ASN A 444 -21.20 -18.55 4.54
C ASN A 444 -21.11 -19.39 5.82
N GLN A 445 -21.08 -20.72 5.72
CA GLN A 445 -20.94 -21.63 6.88
C GLN A 445 -19.57 -21.55 7.55
N VAL A 446 -18.50 -21.32 6.79
CA VAL A 446 -17.14 -21.19 7.32
C VAL A 446 -16.77 -19.74 7.67
N GLY A 447 -17.75 -18.85 7.78
CA GLY A 447 -17.57 -17.48 8.29
C GLY A 447 -17.16 -16.45 7.23
N TYR A 448 -17.32 -16.77 5.94
CA TYR A 448 -17.09 -15.87 4.81
C TYR A 448 -18.43 -15.48 4.17
N PRO A 449 -19.17 -14.51 4.75
CA PRO A 449 -20.43 -14.06 4.18
C PRO A 449 -20.16 -13.41 2.82
N VAL A 450 -20.64 -14.01 1.73
CA VAL A 450 -20.58 -13.39 0.40
C VAL A 450 -21.68 -12.32 0.36
N PRO A 451 -21.36 -11.01 0.42
CA PRO A 451 -22.37 -9.96 0.65
C PRO A 451 -23.23 -9.67 -0.58
N ILE A 452 -22.79 -10.18 -1.73
CA ILE A 452 -23.56 -10.10 -2.97
C ILE A 452 -24.70 -11.09 -2.83
N ALA A 453 -25.93 -10.58 -2.82
CA ALA A 453 -27.14 -11.39 -2.85
C ALA A 453 -26.91 -12.52 -3.87
N SER A 454 -27.03 -13.77 -3.42
CA SER A 454 -26.88 -14.95 -4.30
C SER A 454 -27.70 -14.82 -5.59
N GLU A 455 -28.79 -14.04 -5.52
CA GLU A 455 -29.63 -13.59 -6.62
C GLU A 455 -28.88 -12.81 -7.72
N LEU A 456 -27.94 -11.92 -7.39
CA LEU A 456 -27.15 -11.17 -8.37
C LEU A 456 -26.16 -12.06 -9.11
N ILE A 457 -25.50 -12.98 -8.41
CA ILE A 457 -24.58 -13.95 -9.05
C ILE A 457 -25.37 -14.90 -9.95
N VAL A 458 -26.54 -15.35 -9.50
CA VAL A 458 -27.45 -16.16 -10.31
C VAL A 458 -27.96 -15.39 -11.54
N ALA A 459 -28.30 -14.11 -11.39
CA ALA A 459 -28.71 -13.25 -12.50
C ALA A 459 -27.58 -13.07 -13.53
N LYS A 460 -26.32 -12.88 -13.08
CA LYS A 460 -25.14 -12.81 -13.96
C LYS A 460 -24.88 -14.11 -14.70
N ILE A 461 -25.03 -15.27 -14.04
CA ILE A 461 -24.90 -16.57 -14.70
C ILE A 461 -26.00 -16.75 -15.76
N ALA A 462 -27.25 -16.37 -15.45
CA ALA A 462 -28.35 -16.42 -16.40
C ALA A 462 -28.15 -15.47 -17.60
N GLU A 463 -27.48 -14.33 -17.40
CA GLU A 463 -27.11 -13.43 -18.47
C GLU A 463 -25.99 -14.00 -19.37
N LEU A 464 -24.96 -14.62 -18.78
CA LEU A 464 -23.94 -15.34 -19.54
C LEU A 464 -24.54 -16.50 -20.34
N GLU A 465 -25.50 -17.22 -19.77
CA GLU A 465 -26.24 -18.28 -20.47
C GLU A 465 -26.98 -17.76 -21.71
N ARG A 466 -27.64 -16.59 -21.60
CA ARG A 466 -28.36 -15.98 -22.73
C ARG A 466 -27.43 -15.43 -23.82
N THR A 467 -26.26 -14.94 -23.46
CA THR A 467 -25.38 -14.16 -24.37
C THR A 467 -24.24 -14.98 -24.96
N MET A 468 -23.79 -16.05 -24.30
CA MET A 468 -22.66 -16.85 -24.75
C MET A 468 -23.08 -17.84 -25.85
N LYS A 469 -22.36 -17.85 -26.98
CA LYS A 469 -22.66 -18.78 -28.08
C LYS A 469 -22.40 -20.22 -27.66
N PRO A 470 -23.20 -21.21 -28.13
CA PRO A 470 -23.12 -22.61 -27.69
C PRO A 470 -21.72 -23.24 -27.79
N LYS A 471 -20.97 -22.92 -28.85
CA LYS A 471 -19.60 -23.44 -29.04
C LYS A 471 -18.60 -22.94 -27.99
N PHE A 472 -18.80 -21.74 -27.44
CA PHE A 472 -17.93 -21.20 -26.39
C PHE A 472 -18.31 -21.73 -25.02
N ALA A 473 -19.60 -22.00 -24.79
CA ALA A 473 -20.05 -22.61 -23.54
C ALA A 473 -19.36 -23.96 -23.28
N VAL A 474 -19.11 -24.77 -24.31
CA VAL A 474 -18.40 -26.05 -24.19
C VAL A 474 -16.96 -25.86 -23.69
N VAL A 475 -16.19 -24.98 -24.34
CA VAL A 475 -14.80 -24.67 -23.95
C VAL A 475 -14.75 -24.03 -22.56
N PHE A 476 -15.74 -23.17 -22.28
CA PHE A 476 -15.88 -22.52 -20.98
C PHE A 476 -16.15 -23.53 -19.86
N PHE A 477 -17.02 -24.51 -20.07
CA PHE A 477 -17.26 -25.56 -19.09
C PHE A 477 -16.05 -26.47 -18.87
N GLU A 478 -15.24 -26.73 -19.91
CA GLU A 478 -13.96 -27.43 -19.76
C GLU A 478 -12.96 -26.62 -18.93
N PHE A 479 -12.87 -25.31 -19.15
CA PHE A 479 -12.05 -24.42 -18.33
C PHE A 479 -12.47 -24.45 -16.85
N LEU A 480 -13.78 -24.37 -16.60
CA LEU A 480 -14.37 -24.43 -15.26
C LEU A 480 -14.30 -25.81 -14.60
N HIS A 481 -13.87 -26.85 -15.33
CA HIS A 481 -13.76 -28.19 -14.77
C HIS A 481 -12.70 -28.27 -13.66
N GLU A 482 -11.63 -27.50 -13.82
CA GLU A 482 -10.60 -27.35 -12.79
C GLU A 482 -11.17 -26.57 -11.60
N PRO A 483 -11.15 -27.12 -10.37
CA PRO A 483 -11.69 -26.46 -9.19
C PRO A 483 -11.14 -25.04 -9.02
N ARG A 484 -9.84 -24.85 -9.26
CA ARG A 484 -9.19 -23.54 -9.18
C ARG A 484 -9.81 -22.52 -10.15
N ASN A 485 -10.08 -22.92 -11.38
CA ASN A 485 -10.67 -22.05 -12.39
C ASN A 485 -12.14 -21.74 -12.08
N PHE A 486 -12.88 -22.71 -11.54
CA PHE A 486 -14.24 -22.49 -11.07
C PHE A 486 -14.30 -21.46 -9.94
N MET A 487 -13.38 -21.58 -8.99
CA MET A 487 -13.26 -20.68 -7.85
C MET A 487 -12.89 -19.25 -8.30
N LEU A 488 -11.92 -19.11 -9.22
CA LEU A 488 -11.58 -17.83 -9.84
C LEU A 488 -12.74 -17.22 -10.62
N PHE A 489 -13.55 -18.05 -11.31
CA PHE A 489 -14.70 -17.57 -12.05
C PHE A 489 -15.80 -17.01 -11.14
N VAL A 490 -16.11 -17.68 -10.03
CA VAL A 490 -17.08 -17.12 -9.07
C VAL A 490 -16.55 -15.84 -8.43
N ALA A 491 -15.25 -15.80 -8.12
CA ALA A 491 -14.58 -14.59 -7.66
C ALA A 491 -14.73 -13.43 -8.67
N PHE A 492 -14.50 -13.72 -9.96
CA PHE A 492 -14.70 -12.77 -11.06
C PHE A 492 -16.15 -12.27 -11.16
N LEU A 493 -17.15 -13.15 -11.03
CA LEU A 493 -18.57 -12.78 -11.03
C LEU A 493 -18.95 -11.89 -9.85
N CYS A 494 -18.28 -12.06 -8.71
CA CYS A 494 -18.47 -11.22 -7.53
C CYS A 494 -17.85 -9.82 -7.73
N SER A 495 -16.75 -9.69 -8.49
CA SER A 495 -15.97 -8.46 -8.53
C SER A 495 -16.28 -7.48 -9.67
N HIS A 496 -17.12 -7.86 -10.64
CA HIS A 496 -17.41 -7.02 -11.81
C HIS A 496 -18.92 -6.75 -11.92
N SER A 497 -19.32 -5.54 -12.28
CA SER A 497 -20.70 -5.22 -12.66
C SER A 497 -21.15 -6.05 -13.88
N ALA A 498 -22.46 -6.18 -14.09
CA ALA A 498 -22.98 -6.86 -15.27
C ALA A 498 -22.47 -6.22 -16.59
N ASP A 499 -22.33 -4.89 -16.60
CA ASP A 499 -21.85 -4.14 -17.76
C ASP A 499 -20.35 -4.37 -18.04
N GLU A 500 -19.51 -4.44 -17.01
CA GLU A 500 -18.09 -4.77 -17.15
C GLU A 500 -17.88 -6.21 -17.60
N ILE A 501 -18.65 -7.16 -17.07
CA ILE A 501 -18.63 -8.56 -17.52
C ILE A 501 -19.04 -8.61 -19.00
N ASN A 502 -20.08 -7.89 -19.39
CA ASN A 502 -20.53 -7.82 -20.78
C ASN A 502 -19.49 -7.17 -21.70
N LEU A 503 -18.78 -6.13 -21.26
CA LEU A 503 -17.71 -5.48 -22.01
C LEU A 503 -16.51 -6.42 -22.20
N LEU A 504 -16.01 -7.02 -21.11
CA LEU A 504 -14.92 -8.01 -21.14
C LEU A 504 -15.28 -9.24 -21.98
N THR A 505 -16.53 -9.70 -21.87
CA THR A 505 -17.04 -10.81 -22.69
C THR A 505 -17.09 -10.42 -24.16
N LYS A 506 -17.55 -9.21 -24.51
CA LYS A 506 -17.53 -8.70 -25.89
C LYS A 506 -16.11 -8.56 -26.44
N GLU A 507 -15.17 -8.06 -25.63
CA GLU A 507 -13.76 -7.93 -26.01
C GLU A 507 -13.08 -9.29 -26.20
N LEU A 508 -13.32 -10.23 -25.30
CA LEU A 508 -12.85 -11.62 -25.43
C LEU A 508 -13.47 -12.29 -26.67
N LEU A 509 -14.75 -12.06 -26.95
CA LEU A 509 -15.43 -12.57 -28.14
C LEU A 509 -14.94 -11.90 -29.44
N GLN A 510 -14.48 -10.64 -29.39
CA GLN A 510 -13.86 -9.95 -30.53
C GLN A 510 -12.42 -10.41 -30.76
N LYS A 511 -11.64 -10.63 -29.68
CA LYS A 511 -10.26 -11.10 -29.76
C LYS A 511 -10.14 -12.59 -30.12
N ASN A 512 -11.07 -13.45 -29.66
CA ASN A 512 -11.06 -14.89 -29.95
C ASN A 512 -11.92 -15.30 -31.14
N LYS A 513 -11.70 -14.70 -32.31
CA LYS A 513 -12.11 -15.34 -33.58
C LYS A 513 -11.30 -16.61 -33.90
N THR A 514 -10.23 -16.92 -33.17
CA THR A 514 -9.28 -18.00 -33.53
C THR A 514 -8.69 -18.83 -32.40
N LYS A 515 -9.29 -18.92 -31.20
CA LYS A 515 -9.09 -20.04 -30.27
C LYS A 515 -10.20 -20.15 -29.24
#